data_AF-A0A6S9TE07-F1
#
_entry.id   AF-A0A6S9TE07-F1
#
_cell.length_a   1.000
_cell.length_b   1.000
_cell.length_c   1.000
_cell.angle_alpha   90.00
_cell.angle_beta   90.00
_cell.angle_gamma   90.00
#
_symmetry.space_group_name_H-M   'P 1'
#
loop_
_entity.id
_entity.type
_entity.pdbx_description
1 polymer ?
#
loop_
_entity_poly.entity_id
_entity_poly.type
_entity_poly.pdbx_seq_one_letter_code
_entity_poly.pdbx_strand_id
1 'polypeptide(L)'
;MPATILHFASVFSKEECDLVASLFTKQLPELLEERRIPNLPRMPDDYAVFRVSRLDEDGTLLRTGHIDFILQRLLDTLRAPMHDEQIQTRYAMTSQPTNRRHSQQSSSSPIDGVANNGVRDGGGSSSSKLDSRNAAQRQTPDTDQILARDIFPLGSLPASASEFHASVEFTLMHEFRPSFDRFDWHVDTKPNDGKWRTFNVNIMLSAASDYTGGQLQVGGRNISAQQGDLYLYPASAPHAVHTVASGVRRTLVLALADPVYAASARYVRGGGGGGGMRRADNVGSFGSSAAFWRRYWSSTELRFDALAFGPLAAEPKLHLLRGEFLEASGRGDDARGAFCLSYRARPADAANYAQLFLRDGVEALGESETPRPQRLAVARAYLQMADCIEPNREVQEAIAAIVEVEETEGEQSTAPGLDGVLREELRADLAELRADSALTDKI
;
A
#
# COMPACT_ATOMS: atom_id res chain seq x y z
N MET A 1 -11.56 6.97 6.78
CA MET A 1 -12.76 6.35 6.21
C MET A 1 -12.48 4.87 5.99
N PRO A 2 -13.41 3.97 6.35
CA PRO A 2 -13.26 2.55 6.03
C PRO A 2 -13.19 2.36 4.51
N ALA A 3 -12.46 1.34 4.04
CA ALA A 3 -12.53 0.97 2.63
C ALA A 3 -13.95 0.47 2.32
N THR A 4 -14.53 0.93 1.22
CA THR A 4 -15.80 0.39 0.72
C THR A 4 -15.56 -1.03 0.25
N ILE A 5 -16.12 -2.00 0.97
CA ILE A 5 -16.11 -3.41 0.62
C ILE A 5 -17.54 -3.80 0.33
N LEU A 6 -17.80 -4.34 -0.86
CA LEU A 6 -19.07 -4.98 -1.19
C LEU A 6 -18.96 -6.45 -0.84
N HIS A 7 -19.87 -6.98 -0.04
CA HIS A 7 -19.90 -8.39 0.35
C HIS A 7 -21.27 -8.98 -0.01
N PHE A 8 -21.23 -10.10 -0.71
CA PHE A 8 -22.39 -10.86 -1.15
C PHE A 8 -22.23 -12.28 -0.61
N ALA A 9 -23.11 -12.67 0.30
CA ALA A 9 -23.04 -13.97 0.94
C ALA A 9 -23.56 -15.08 0.01
N SER A 10 -22.90 -16.23 0.05
CA SER A 10 -23.38 -17.46 -0.61
C SER A 10 -23.76 -17.29 -2.09
N VAL A 11 -22.96 -16.52 -2.84
CA VAL A 11 -23.18 -16.30 -4.28
C VAL A 11 -22.92 -17.58 -5.08
N PHE A 12 -21.96 -18.39 -4.61
CA PHE A 12 -21.63 -19.68 -5.20
C PHE A 12 -22.01 -20.82 -4.25
N SER A 13 -22.49 -21.91 -4.81
CA SER A 13 -22.70 -23.14 -4.03
C SER A 13 -21.36 -23.79 -3.65
N LYS A 14 -21.41 -24.72 -2.70
CA LYS A 14 -20.23 -25.53 -2.35
C LYS A 14 -19.70 -26.30 -3.56
N GLU A 15 -20.58 -26.90 -4.35
CA GLU A 15 -20.23 -27.67 -5.55
C GLU A 15 -19.58 -26.79 -6.62
N GLU A 16 -20.08 -25.57 -6.81
CA GLU A 16 -19.46 -24.57 -7.69
C GLU A 16 -18.05 -24.20 -7.18
N CYS A 17 -17.89 -23.96 -5.88
CA CYS A 17 -16.58 -23.65 -5.29
C CYS A 17 -15.57 -24.80 -5.46
N ASP A 18 -16.01 -26.04 -5.20
CA ASP A 18 -15.19 -27.25 -5.36
C ASP A 18 -14.81 -27.46 -6.83
N LEU A 19 -15.74 -27.23 -7.77
CA LEU A 19 -15.48 -27.27 -9.20
C LEU A 19 -14.40 -26.25 -9.57
N VAL A 20 -14.56 -24.99 -9.17
CA VAL A 20 -13.58 -23.91 -9.42
C VAL A 20 -12.23 -24.28 -8.86
N ALA A 21 -12.14 -24.66 -7.58
CA ALA A 21 -10.87 -25.07 -6.98
C ALA A 21 -10.21 -26.21 -7.79
N SER A 22 -11.00 -27.21 -8.20
CA SER A 22 -10.49 -28.32 -9.02
C SER A 22 -9.97 -27.90 -10.39
N LEU A 23 -10.55 -26.86 -11.00
CA LEU A 23 -10.06 -26.31 -12.28
C LEU A 23 -8.65 -25.75 -12.15
N PHE A 24 -8.26 -25.24 -10.98
CA PHE A 24 -6.91 -24.71 -10.77
C PHE A 24 -5.94 -25.79 -10.25
N THR A 25 -6.40 -26.80 -9.51
CA THR A 25 -5.50 -27.82 -8.93
C THR A 25 -5.25 -29.06 -9.79
N LYS A 26 -6.15 -29.41 -10.73
CA LYS A 26 -6.05 -30.66 -11.52
C LYS A 26 -4.91 -30.70 -12.53
N GLN A 27 -4.43 -29.55 -12.97
CA GLN A 27 -3.21 -29.44 -13.78
C GLN A 27 -2.17 -28.79 -12.89
N LEU A 28 -1.37 -29.60 -12.20
CA LEU A 28 -0.19 -29.10 -11.50
C LEU A 28 0.68 -28.40 -12.55
N PRO A 29 0.89 -27.07 -12.48
CA PRO A 29 1.81 -26.43 -13.40
C PRO A 29 3.19 -27.04 -13.17
N GLU A 30 3.95 -27.26 -14.26
CA GLU A 30 5.41 -27.36 -14.15
C GLU A 30 5.87 -26.18 -13.27
N LEU A 31 6.55 -26.52 -12.16
CA LEU A 31 7.03 -25.63 -11.10
C LEU A 31 6.99 -24.14 -11.50
N LEU A 32 5.96 -23.43 -11.04
CA LEU A 32 5.85 -21.99 -11.25
C LEU A 32 7.09 -21.30 -10.70
N GLU A 33 7.76 -20.52 -11.56
CA GLU A 33 8.88 -19.68 -11.17
C GLU A 33 8.51 -18.83 -9.96
N GLU A 34 9.32 -18.96 -8.91
CA GLU A 34 9.31 -18.08 -7.76
C GLU A 34 9.66 -16.67 -8.24
N ARG A 35 8.64 -15.87 -8.59
CA ARG A 35 8.83 -14.52 -9.12
C ARG A 35 9.42 -13.64 -8.03
N ARG A 36 10.68 -13.23 -8.23
CA ARG A 36 11.30 -12.12 -7.50
C ARG A 36 10.86 -10.80 -8.12
N ILE A 37 10.32 -9.87 -7.32
CA ILE A 37 9.96 -8.53 -7.79
C ILE A 37 11.24 -7.66 -7.82
N PRO A 38 11.58 -7.01 -8.94
CA PRO A 38 12.72 -6.10 -9.00
C PRO A 38 12.39 -4.78 -8.26
N ASN A 39 13.38 -4.23 -7.52
CA ASN A 39 13.45 -2.84 -6.99
C ASN A 39 13.23 -2.58 -5.48
N LEU A 40 13.23 -3.59 -4.60
CA LEU A 40 13.35 -3.37 -3.15
C LEU A 40 14.52 -4.20 -2.58
N PRO A 41 15.78 -3.73 -2.67
CA PRO A 41 16.95 -4.55 -2.36
C PRO A 41 17.10 -4.92 -0.88
N ARG A 42 16.30 -4.35 0.04
CA ARG A 42 16.52 -4.48 1.50
C ARG A 42 15.25 -4.71 2.35
N MET A 43 14.09 -4.96 1.75
CA MET A 43 12.93 -5.51 2.48
C MET A 43 12.67 -6.91 1.95
N PRO A 44 12.66 -7.95 2.80
CA PRO A 44 12.28 -9.28 2.36
C PRO A 44 10.83 -9.23 1.85
N ASP A 45 10.64 -9.57 0.58
CA ASP A 45 9.31 -9.73 -0.02
C ASP A 45 8.72 -11.04 0.52
N ASP A 46 8.05 -10.95 1.66
CA ASP A 46 7.46 -12.08 2.38
C ASP A 46 6.13 -12.54 1.77
N TYR A 47 6.10 -12.73 0.45
CA TYR A 47 4.94 -13.31 -0.22
C TYR A 47 4.95 -14.84 -0.06
N ALA A 48 4.56 -15.28 1.13
CA ALA A 48 4.27 -16.66 1.42
C ALA A 48 2.87 -17.03 0.87
N VAL A 49 2.65 -16.93 -0.43
CA VAL A 49 1.37 -17.34 -1.07
C VAL A 49 1.63 -18.20 -2.31
N PHE A 50 0.97 -19.36 -2.40
CA PHE A 50 1.01 -20.17 -3.61
C PHE A 50 -0.05 -19.65 -4.58
N ARG A 51 0.40 -19.08 -5.71
CA ARG A 51 -0.49 -18.53 -6.73
C ARG A 51 -0.59 -19.51 -7.88
N VAL A 52 -1.79 -19.95 -8.19
CA VAL A 52 -2.04 -20.77 -9.36
C VAL A 52 -2.69 -19.90 -10.42
N SER A 53 -1.87 -19.50 -11.39
CA SER A 53 -2.38 -18.99 -12.67
C SER A 53 -2.74 -20.19 -13.53
N ARG A 54 -3.88 -20.13 -14.22
CA ARG A 54 -4.15 -21.05 -15.32
C ARG A 54 -4.23 -20.26 -16.60
N LEU A 55 -3.16 -20.38 -17.38
CA LEU A 55 -3.14 -19.96 -18.77
C LEU A 55 -3.56 -21.17 -19.61
N ASP A 56 -4.29 -20.94 -20.69
CA ASP A 56 -4.48 -21.93 -21.75
C ASP A 56 -3.18 -22.15 -22.53
N GLU A 57 -3.23 -23.06 -23.52
CA GLU A 57 -2.08 -23.40 -24.37
C GLU A 57 -1.49 -22.19 -25.11
N ASP A 58 -2.28 -21.14 -25.31
CA ASP A 58 -1.85 -19.90 -25.97
C ASP A 58 -1.30 -18.86 -24.98
N GLY A 59 -1.06 -19.24 -23.71
CA GLY A 59 -0.63 -18.31 -22.66
C GLY A 59 -1.69 -17.26 -22.30
N THR A 60 -2.95 -17.46 -22.73
CA THR A 60 -4.07 -16.58 -22.43
C THR A 60 -4.77 -17.07 -21.19
N LEU A 61 -5.34 -16.17 -20.38
CA LEU A 61 -6.19 -16.58 -19.27
C LEU A 61 -7.29 -17.51 -19.80
N LEU A 62 -7.42 -18.73 -19.25
CA LEU A 62 -8.36 -19.80 -19.69
C LEU A 62 -9.47 -19.27 -20.60
N ARG A 63 -9.36 -19.48 -21.92
CA ARG A 63 -10.40 -19.06 -22.88
C ARG A 63 -11.80 -19.50 -22.45
N THR A 64 -12.75 -18.63 -22.78
CA THR A 64 -14.21 -18.73 -22.67
C THR A 64 -14.76 -20.16 -22.53
N GLY A 65 -15.57 -20.37 -21.50
CA GLY A 65 -16.35 -21.59 -21.28
C GLY A 65 -16.21 -22.18 -19.87
N HIS A 66 -15.00 -22.20 -19.31
CA HIS A 66 -14.77 -22.75 -17.95
C HIS A 66 -15.04 -21.72 -16.84
N ILE A 67 -14.88 -20.44 -17.11
CA ILE A 67 -15.10 -19.35 -16.14
C ILE A 67 -16.29 -18.45 -16.50
N ASP A 68 -16.92 -18.65 -17.65
CA ASP A 68 -18.03 -17.82 -18.12
C ASP A 68 -19.21 -17.85 -17.14
N PHE A 69 -19.46 -19.01 -16.52
CA PHE A 69 -20.48 -19.12 -15.47
C PHE A 69 -20.13 -18.28 -14.24
N ILE A 70 -18.85 -18.14 -13.89
CA ILE A 70 -18.38 -17.29 -12.78
C ILE A 70 -18.63 -15.83 -13.12
N LEU A 71 -18.26 -15.41 -14.34
CA LEU A 71 -18.47 -14.04 -14.82
C LEU A 71 -19.95 -13.70 -14.94
N GLN A 72 -20.75 -14.64 -15.44
CA GLN A 72 -22.20 -14.48 -15.53
C GLN A 72 -22.82 -14.38 -14.14
N ARG A 73 -22.44 -15.25 -13.19
CA ARG A 73 -22.90 -15.18 -11.80
C ARG A 73 -22.55 -13.84 -11.15
N LEU A 74 -21.33 -13.34 -11.36
CA LEU A 74 -20.89 -12.05 -10.86
C LEU A 74 -21.69 -10.90 -11.48
N LEU A 75 -21.94 -10.91 -12.80
CA LEU A 75 -22.79 -9.92 -13.45
C LEU A 75 -24.23 -9.95 -12.91
N ASP A 76 -24.82 -11.14 -12.79
CA ASP A 76 -26.18 -11.30 -12.27
C ASP A 76 -26.27 -10.79 -10.83
N THR A 77 -25.24 -11.07 -10.02
CA THR A 77 -25.13 -10.56 -8.64
C THR A 77 -25.01 -9.05 -8.58
N LEU A 78 -24.21 -8.44 -9.46
CA LEU A 78 -24.02 -6.99 -9.51
C LEU A 78 -25.22 -6.24 -10.09
N ARG A 79 -26.03 -6.90 -10.92
CA ARG A 79 -27.26 -6.35 -11.52
C ARG A 79 -28.49 -6.56 -10.66
N ALA A 80 -28.48 -7.56 -9.78
CA ALA A 80 -29.58 -7.83 -8.89
C ALA A 80 -29.94 -6.55 -8.11
N PRO A 81 -31.24 -6.20 -8.01
CA PRO A 81 -31.66 -5.10 -7.16
C PRO A 81 -31.09 -5.33 -5.77
N MET A 82 -30.30 -4.37 -5.32
CA MET A 82 -29.78 -4.40 -3.97
C MET A 82 -30.93 -4.22 -2.99
N HIS A 83 -31.26 -5.27 -2.25
CA HIS A 83 -32.22 -5.16 -1.16
C HIS A 83 -31.59 -4.35 -0.01
N ASP A 84 -32.40 -3.54 0.69
CA ASP A 84 -31.93 -2.67 1.76
C ASP A 84 -31.17 -3.42 2.87
N GLU A 85 -31.48 -4.70 3.12
CA GLU A 85 -30.74 -5.55 4.07
C GLU A 85 -29.30 -5.83 3.63
N GLN A 86 -29.04 -5.94 2.33
CA GLN A 86 -27.68 -6.04 1.78
C GLN A 86 -26.94 -4.69 1.85
N ILE A 87 -27.68 -3.57 1.90
CA ILE A 87 -27.13 -2.24 2.16
C ILE A 87 -26.80 -2.07 3.65
N GLN A 88 -27.60 -2.61 4.57
CA GLN A 88 -27.37 -2.47 6.02
C GLN A 88 -26.17 -3.26 6.55
N THR A 89 -25.88 -4.46 6.00
CA THR A 89 -24.63 -5.20 6.32
C THR A 89 -23.36 -4.44 5.86
N ARG A 90 -23.50 -3.41 5.00
CA ARG A 90 -22.40 -2.50 4.65
C ARG A 90 -21.93 -1.63 5.82
N TYR A 91 -22.80 -1.36 6.80
CA TYR A 91 -22.50 -0.46 7.92
C TYR A 91 -22.33 -1.18 9.27
N ALA A 92 -23.03 -2.29 9.51
CA ALA A 92 -23.18 -2.88 10.85
C ALA A 92 -21.95 -3.63 11.41
N MET A 93 -20.89 -3.87 10.63
CA MET A 93 -19.68 -4.53 11.16
C MET A 93 -18.59 -3.57 11.68
N THR A 94 -18.90 -2.27 11.81
CA THR A 94 -17.93 -1.25 12.24
C THR A 94 -17.77 -1.11 13.76
N SER A 95 -18.42 -1.94 14.57
CA SER A 95 -18.48 -1.72 16.02
C SER A 95 -18.53 -2.98 16.87
N GLN A 96 -17.71 -4.00 16.57
CA GLN A 96 -17.27 -4.88 17.66
C GLN A 96 -16.07 -4.22 18.35
N PRO A 97 -16.21 -3.68 19.58
CA PRO A 97 -15.07 -3.18 20.32
C PRO A 97 -14.10 -4.35 20.49
N THR A 98 -12.86 -4.16 20.06
CA THR A 98 -11.79 -5.10 20.35
C THR A 98 -11.64 -5.16 21.86
N ASN A 99 -12.12 -6.24 22.47
CA ASN A 99 -11.96 -6.52 23.89
C ASN A 99 -10.48 -6.77 24.19
N ARG A 100 -9.70 -5.70 24.27
CA ARG A 100 -8.29 -5.72 24.68
C ARG A 100 -8.23 -5.62 26.20
N ARG A 101 -8.68 -6.66 26.90
CA ARG A 101 -8.30 -6.96 28.29
C ARG A 101 -8.19 -8.47 28.47
N HIS A 102 -7.02 -9.02 28.17
CA HIS A 102 -6.54 -10.18 28.90
C HIS A 102 -5.63 -9.69 30.02
N SER A 103 -6.11 -9.94 31.22
CA SER A 103 -5.53 -9.67 32.52
C SER A 103 -4.21 -10.41 32.71
N GLN A 104 -3.14 -9.65 32.95
CA GLN A 104 -2.12 -10.10 33.89
C GLN A 104 -2.59 -9.71 35.29
N GLN A 105 -3.16 -10.67 36.03
CA GLN A 105 -3.25 -10.57 37.48
C GLN A 105 -1.89 -11.01 38.04
N SER A 106 -1.05 -10.04 38.39
CA SER A 106 0.06 -10.27 39.32
C SER A 106 -0.45 -10.02 40.73
N SER A 107 -0.22 -11.00 41.59
CA SER A 107 -0.52 -11.01 43.01
C SER A 107 0.25 -9.93 43.76
N SER A 108 -0.47 -9.23 44.63
CA SER A 108 0.02 -8.21 45.56
C SER A 108 0.79 -8.81 46.75
N SER A 109 1.74 -8.04 47.27
CA SER A 109 2.15 -8.06 48.68
C SER A 109 2.25 -6.60 49.17
N PRO A 110 1.86 -6.31 50.43
CA PRO A 110 1.72 -4.94 50.92
C PRO A 110 3.02 -4.42 51.54
N ILE A 111 3.32 -3.14 51.33
CA ILE A 111 4.25 -2.38 52.17
C ILE A 111 3.52 -1.13 52.65
N ASP A 112 3.51 -0.97 53.98
CA ASP A 112 2.98 0.14 54.73
C ASP A 112 3.79 1.43 54.58
N GLY A 113 3.08 2.56 54.66
CA GLY A 113 3.51 3.74 55.41
C GLY A 113 4.37 4.79 54.68
N VAL A 114 3.82 6.00 54.53
CA VAL A 114 4.15 7.20 55.34
C VAL A 114 3.49 8.43 54.71
N ALA A 115 2.84 9.23 55.57
CA ALA A 115 2.23 10.52 55.27
C ALA A 115 3.27 11.66 55.28
N ASN A 116 3.10 12.71 54.44
CA ASN A 116 2.73 14.08 54.88
C ASN A 116 3.03 15.18 53.83
N ASN A 117 2.12 16.18 53.83
CA ASN A 117 2.26 17.62 53.55
C ASN A 117 2.81 18.05 52.16
N GLY A 118 2.17 18.92 51.38
CA GLY A 118 1.28 20.04 51.71
C GLY A 118 2.03 21.36 51.51
N VAL A 119 1.96 21.96 50.30
CA VAL A 119 2.21 23.40 50.06
C VAL A 119 1.33 23.86 48.89
N ARG A 120 0.65 24.98 49.13
CA ARG A 120 -0.24 25.74 48.24
C ARG A 120 0.47 27.03 47.81
N ASP A 121 -0.10 27.67 46.79
CA ASP A 121 0.15 29.03 46.26
C ASP A 121 1.28 29.12 45.21
N GLY A 122 1.15 29.81 44.07
CA GLY A 122 0.07 30.65 43.53
C GLY A 122 0.59 31.46 42.32
N GLY A 123 -0.31 31.88 41.42
CA GLY A 123 -0.09 32.89 40.36
C GLY A 123 0.63 32.38 39.10
N GLY A 124 0.26 32.72 37.87
CA GLY A 124 -0.69 33.69 37.32
C GLY A 124 -0.27 34.03 35.87
N SER A 125 -1.24 34.32 35.01
CA SER A 125 -1.09 34.87 33.63
C SER A 125 -0.53 33.88 32.58
N SER A 126 -0.93 33.88 31.30
CA SER A 126 -1.95 34.61 30.55
C SER A 126 -1.96 34.02 29.12
N SER A 127 -3.16 33.90 28.53
CA SER A 127 -3.42 34.18 27.11
C SER A 127 -2.61 33.44 26.02
N SER A 128 -3.13 32.30 25.57
CA SER A 128 -3.44 32.08 24.13
C SER A 128 -4.36 30.85 23.99
N LYS A 129 -5.66 31.10 23.98
CA LYS A 129 -6.65 30.07 23.63
C LYS A 129 -6.52 29.76 22.14
N LEU A 130 -5.85 28.66 21.83
CA LEU A 130 -6.00 27.91 20.59
C LEU A 130 -7.42 27.33 20.54
N ASP A 131 -8.38 28.15 20.09
CA ASP A 131 -9.72 27.72 19.69
C ASP A 131 -9.67 27.03 18.31
N SER A 132 -9.04 25.86 18.24
CA SER A 132 -9.03 25.00 17.05
C SER A 132 -9.57 23.58 17.32
N ARG A 133 -10.23 23.37 18.46
CA ARG A 133 -10.88 22.09 18.82
C ARG A 133 -12.38 22.25 18.97
N ASN A 134 -13.06 22.53 17.87
CA ASN A 134 -14.48 22.19 17.66
C ASN A 134 -14.88 22.42 16.20
N ALA A 135 -14.09 21.89 15.27
CA ALA A 135 -14.65 21.50 13.98
C ALA A 135 -15.51 20.27 14.24
N ALA A 136 -16.74 20.52 14.72
CA ALA A 136 -17.78 19.52 14.82
C ALA A 136 -17.84 18.81 13.47
N GLN A 137 -17.46 17.54 13.50
CA GLN A 137 -17.53 16.58 12.43
C GLN A 137 -19.00 16.46 12.04
N ARG A 138 -19.47 17.38 11.19
CA ARG A 138 -20.72 17.23 10.47
C ARG A 138 -20.53 15.98 9.63
N GLN A 139 -21.03 14.85 10.13
CA GLN A 139 -21.25 13.66 9.33
C GLN A 139 -22.27 14.07 8.27
N THR A 140 -21.77 14.57 7.15
CA THR A 140 -22.56 14.77 5.95
C THR A 140 -23.16 13.43 5.60
N PRO A 141 -24.46 13.36 5.23
CA PRO A 141 -24.99 12.15 4.64
C PRO A 141 -24.09 11.74 3.46
N ASP A 142 -23.57 10.53 3.58
CA ASP A 142 -23.39 9.58 2.48
C ASP A 142 -22.22 9.73 1.50
N THR A 143 -21.06 10.16 2.00
CA THR A 143 -19.80 10.04 1.23
C THR A 143 -19.57 8.58 0.79
N ASP A 144 -19.95 7.60 1.62
CA ASP A 144 -19.78 6.17 1.30
C ASP A 144 -20.73 5.64 0.22
N GLN A 145 -22.00 6.09 0.14
CA GLN A 145 -22.89 5.70 -0.99
C GLN A 145 -22.54 6.41 -2.29
N ILE A 146 -22.09 7.68 -2.20
CA ILE A 146 -21.57 8.42 -3.35
C ILE A 146 -20.33 7.70 -3.90
N LEU A 147 -19.40 7.27 -3.03
CA LEU A 147 -18.22 6.52 -3.46
C LEU A 147 -18.58 5.14 -4.03
N ALA A 148 -19.54 4.40 -3.47
CA ALA A 148 -19.96 3.11 -4.03
C ALA A 148 -20.60 3.24 -5.43
N ARG A 149 -21.39 4.30 -5.67
CA ARG A 149 -22.04 4.57 -6.97
C ARG A 149 -21.15 5.28 -7.99
N ASP A 150 -20.16 6.05 -7.54
CA ASP A 150 -19.28 6.83 -8.42
C ASP A 150 -17.99 6.09 -8.79
N ILE A 151 -17.50 5.20 -7.91
CA ILE A 151 -16.30 4.38 -8.18
C ILE A 151 -16.69 3.14 -9.00
N PHE A 152 -17.88 2.59 -8.76
CA PHE A 152 -18.49 1.58 -9.61
C PHE A 152 -19.56 2.29 -10.44
N PRO A 153 -19.28 2.76 -11.67
CA PRO A 153 -20.35 3.20 -12.55
C PRO A 153 -21.16 1.96 -12.94
N LEU A 154 -21.98 1.47 -12.01
CA LEU A 154 -22.90 0.33 -12.20
C LEU A 154 -23.85 0.61 -13.36
N GLY A 155 -24.05 1.89 -13.70
CA GLY A 155 -24.77 2.32 -14.89
C GLY A 155 -24.13 1.88 -16.22
N SER A 156 -22.91 1.35 -16.22
CA SER A 156 -22.24 0.77 -17.38
C SER A 156 -21.69 -0.63 -17.11
N LEU A 157 -22.38 -1.45 -16.30
CA LEU A 157 -22.05 -2.87 -16.23
C LEU A 157 -22.11 -3.49 -17.64
N PRO A 158 -21.14 -4.33 -18.03
CA PRO A 158 -21.15 -5.00 -19.33
C PRO A 158 -22.45 -5.73 -19.60
N ALA A 159 -22.92 -5.78 -20.85
CA ALA A 159 -24.19 -6.38 -21.23
C ALA A 159 -24.17 -7.91 -21.10
N SER A 160 -23.00 -8.53 -21.21
CA SER A 160 -22.81 -9.99 -21.20
C SER A 160 -21.52 -10.42 -20.49
N ALA A 161 -21.42 -11.70 -20.12
CA ALA A 161 -20.18 -12.28 -19.58
C ALA A 161 -18.98 -12.11 -20.54
N SER A 162 -19.21 -12.16 -21.86
CA SER A 162 -18.17 -11.94 -22.87
C SER A 162 -17.62 -10.51 -22.84
N GLU A 163 -18.50 -9.50 -22.74
CA GLU A 163 -18.07 -8.12 -22.58
C GLU A 163 -17.37 -7.89 -21.24
N PHE A 164 -17.82 -8.57 -20.19
CA PHE A 164 -17.20 -8.46 -18.88
C PHE A 164 -15.82 -9.10 -18.82
N HIS A 165 -15.63 -10.21 -19.53
CA HIS A 165 -14.31 -10.82 -19.72
C HIS A 165 -13.30 -9.82 -20.28
N ALA A 166 -13.72 -8.88 -21.15
CA ALA A 166 -12.83 -7.84 -21.66
C ALA A 166 -12.26 -6.92 -20.55
N SER A 167 -12.94 -6.81 -19.41
CA SER A 167 -12.50 -6.05 -18.23
C SER A 167 -11.63 -6.86 -17.27
N VAL A 168 -11.56 -8.19 -17.41
CA VAL A 168 -10.71 -9.03 -16.56
C VAL A 168 -9.26 -8.93 -17.04
N GLU A 169 -8.39 -8.38 -16.20
CA GLU A 169 -6.94 -8.33 -16.49
C GLU A 169 -6.30 -9.68 -16.19
N PHE A 170 -6.62 -10.25 -15.03
CA PHE A 170 -6.19 -11.59 -14.65
C PHE A 170 -7.22 -12.28 -13.76
N THR A 171 -7.11 -13.61 -13.71
CA THR A 171 -7.73 -14.47 -12.71
C THR A 171 -6.65 -15.36 -12.08
N LEU A 172 -6.60 -15.40 -10.75
CA LEU A 172 -5.64 -16.18 -9.99
C LEU A 172 -6.37 -16.92 -8.87
N MET A 173 -5.97 -18.16 -8.60
CA MET A 173 -6.32 -18.79 -7.34
C MET A 173 -5.16 -18.60 -6.35
N HIS A 174 -5.44 -17.98 -5.21
CA HIS A 174 -4.54 -17.98 -4.08
C HIS A 174 -4.81 -19.23 -3.23
N GLU A 175 -3.78 -20.04 -3.01
CA GLU A 175 -3.78 -21.14 -2.06
C GLU A 175 -2.80 -20.82 -0.93
N PHE A 176 -3.32 -20.79 0.29
CA PHE A 176 -2.54 -20.63 1.51
C PHE A 176 -2.46 -21.95 2.26
N ARG A 177 -1.24 -22.31 2.69
CA ARG A 177 -0.87 -23.54 3.39
C ARG A 177 0.28 -23.24 4.36
N PRO A 178 0.68 -24.14 5.27
CA PRO A 178 1.67 -23.80 6.30
C PRO A 178 3.03 -23.24 5.82
N SER A 179 3.47 -23.54 4.60
CA SER A 179 4.70 -22.96 4.01
C SER A 179 4.47 -21.71 3.16
N PHE A 180 3.20 -21.38 2.91
CA PHE A 180 2.73 -20.22 2.16
C PHE A 180 1.48 -19.69 2.89
N ASP A 181 1.69 -19.12 4.06
CA ASP A 181 0.65 -18.88 5.05
C ASP A 181 0.09 -17.46 5.06
N ARG A 182 0.68 -16.48 4.38
CA ARG A 182 0.28 -15.07 4.46
C ARG A 182 0.49 -14.32 3.16
N PHE A 183 -0.18 -13.18 3.03
CA PHE A 183 0.08 -12.23 1.95
C PHE A 183 0.15 -10.84 2.53
N ASP A 184 1.36 -10.29 2.65
CA ASP A 184 1.60 -9.03 3.36
C ASP A 184 0.92 -7.82 2.68
N TRP A 185 0.90 -6.68 3.35
CA TRP A 185 0.28 -5.45 2.89
C TRP A 185 0.76 -5.03 1.50
N HIS A 186 -0.20 -4.85 0.59
CA HIS A 186 0.03 -4.38 -0.77
C HIS A 186 -1.18 -3.61 -1.32
N VAL A 187 -1.00 -3.05 -2.51
CA VAL A 187 -2.08 -2.56 -3.38
C VAL A 187 -1.93 -3.22 -4.74
N ASP A 188 -3.04 -3.47 -5.43
CA ASP A 188 -3.02 -4.11 -6.75
C ASP A 188 -2.85 -3.10 -7.88
N THR A 189 -3.16 -1.83 -7.64
CA THR A 189 -2.92 -0.72 -8.55
C THR A 189 -2.43 0.52 -7.81
N LYS A 190 -1.62 1.32 -8.49
CA LYS A 190 -1.24 2.68 -8.09
C LYS A 190 -1.16 3.58 -9.34
N PRO A 191 -1.12 4.91 -9.17
CA PRO A 191 -0.91 5.82 -10.30
C PRO A 191 0.30 5.39 -11.14
N ASN A 192 0.21 5.55 -12.45
CA ASN A 192 1.32 5.32 -13.38
C ASN A 192 1.97 3.92 -13.39
N ASP A 193 1.34 2.89 -12.82
CA ASP A 193 1.87 1.51 -12.83
C ASP A 193 1.52 0.71 -14.11
N GLY A 194 0.72 1.31 -14.99
CA GLY A 194 0.31 0.72 -16.26
C GLY A 194 -0.74 -0.40 -16.16
N LYS A 195 -1.24 -0.73 -14.97
CA LYS A 195 -2.21 -1.82 -14.76
C LYS A 195 -3.66 -1.36 -14.92
N TRP A 196 -3.98 -0.13 -14.49
CA TRP A 196 -5.32 0.46 -14.60
C TRP A 196 -6.44 -0.40 -13.99
N ARG A 197 -6.12 -1.18 -12.95
CA ARG A 197 -7.13 -1.96 -12.22
C ARG A 197 -8.02 -1.04 -11.43
N THR A 198 -9.31 -1.32 -11.42
CA THR A 198 -10.32 -0.57 -10.67
C THR A 198 -10.77 -1.35 -9.45
N PHE A 199 -10.97 -2.67 -9.58
CA PHE A 199 -11.48 -3.51 -8.50
C PHE A 199 -10.82 -4.87 -8.45
N ASN A 200 -10.71 -5.39 -7.24
CA ASN A 200 -10.50 -6.81 -7.01
C ASN A 200 -11.82 -7.46 -6.65
N VAL A 201 -12.10 -8.59 -7.29
CA VAL A 201 -13.18 -9.49 -6.91
C VAL A 201 -12.55 -10.73 -6.32
N ASN A 202 -13.02 -11.14 -5.15
CA ASN A 202 -12.56 -12.34 -4.48
C ASN A 202 -13.75 -13.25 -4.20
N ILE A 203 -13.55 -14.55 -4.41
CA ILE A 203 -14.54 -15.59 -4.12
C ILE A 203 -13.88 -16.60 -3.17
N MET A 204 -14.48 -16.81 -2.00
CA MET A 204 -13.96 -17.76 -1.02
C MET A 204 -14.27 -19.19 -1.48
N LEU A 205 -13.24 -19.99 -1.73
CA LEU A 205 -13.40 -21.36 -2.23
C LEU A 205 -13.31 -22.42 -1.14
N SER A 206 -12.64 -22.15 -0.01
CA SER A 206 -12.55 -23.07 1.13
C SER A 206 -13.65 -22.77 2.16
N ALA A 207 -14.13 -23.80 2.86
CA ALA A 207 -14.97 -23.58 4.04
C ALA A 207 -14.14 -23.00 5.19
N ALA A 208 -14.76 -22.15 6.02
CA ALA A 208 -14.09 -21.59 7.19
C ALA A 208 -13.65 -22.65 8.21
N SER A 209 -14.27 -23.84 8.18
CA SER A 209 -13.86 -25.01 8.97
C SER A 209 -12.57 -25.68 8.49
N ASP A 210 -12.12 -25.39 7.26
CA ASP A 210 -10.99 -26.09 6.63
C ASP A 210 -9.65 -25.44 6.97
N TYR A 211 -9.66 -24.29 7.66
CA TYR A 211 -8.47 -23.55 8.04
C TYR A 211 -8.68 -22.71 9.31
N THR A 212 -7.58 -22.27 9.93
CA THR A 212 -7.59 -21.29 11.02
C THR A 212 -6.70 -20.10 10.68
N GLY A 213 -7.11 -18.89 11.05
CA GLY A 213 -6.44 -17.64 10.61
C GLY A 213 -6.84 -17.24 9.19
N GLY A 214 -5.93 -16.64 8.42
CA GLY A 214 -6.15 -16.38 7.00
C GLY A 214 -7.14 -15.28 6.66
N GLN A 215 -7.54 -14.44 7.61
CA GLN A 215 -8.53 -13.39 7.34
C GLN A 215 -7.98 -12.39 6.31
N LEU A 216 -8.80 -12.00 5.34
CA LEU A 216 -8.49 -10.90 4.44
C LEU A 216 -8.76 -9.59 5.18
N GLN A 217 -7.74 -8.74 5.30
CA GLN A 217 -7.87 -7.40 5.83
C GLN A 217 -7.80 -6.38 4.69
N VAL A 218 -8.81 -5.52 4.55
CA VAL A 218 -8.83 -4.42 3.59
C VAL A 218 -8.93 -3.11 4.35
N GLY A 219 -7.88 -2.30 4.31
CA GLY A 219 -7.69 -1.17 5.20
C GLY A 219 -7.84 -1.56 6.66
N GLY A 220 -8.64 -0.83 7.43
CA GLY A 220 -8.82 -1.10 8.86
C GLY A 220 -9.78 -2.26 9.20
N ARG A 221 -10.26 -3.04 8.22
CA ARG A 221 -11.35 -4.02 8.42
C ARG A 221 -10.96 -5.43 7.99
N ASN A 222 -11.20 -6.39 8.87
CA ASN A 222 -11.12 -7.82 8.55
C ASN A 222 -12.43 -8.31 7.92
N ILE A 223 -12.30 -9.20 6.94
CA ILE A 223 -13.41 -9.89 6.26
C ILE A 223 -13.43 -11.33 6.75
N SER A 224 -14.54 -11.73 7.37
CA SER A 224 -14.83 -13.11 7.76
C SER A 224 -15.74 -13.74 6.73
N ALA A 225 -15.15 -14.29 5.67
CA ALA A 225 -15.89 -14.89 4.55
C ALA A 225 -16.16 -16.39 4.76
N GLN A 226 -17.34 -16.84 4.34
CA GLN A 226 -17.69 -18.26 4.23
C GLN A 226 -17.45 -18.76 2.80
N GLN A 227 -17.37 -20.08 2.61
CA GLN A 227 -17.30 -20.66 1.26
C GLN A 227 -18.48 -20.17 0.42
N GLY A 228 -18.18 -19.74 -0.81
CA GLY A 228 -19.18 -19.22 -1.74
C GLY A 228 -19.46 -17.73 -1.61
N ASP A 229 -18.93 -17.07 -0.57
CA ASP A 229 -19.00 -15.62 -0.45
C ASP A 229 -18.16 -14.93 -1.53
N LEU A 230 -18.69 -13.79 -1.99
CA LEU A 230 -18.07 -12.92 -2.97
C LEU A 230 -17.86 -11.54 -2.37
N TYR A 231 -16.66 -10.97 -2.55
CA TYR A 231 -16.33 -9.64 -2.03
C TYR A 231 -15.55 -8.81 -3.05
N LEU A 232 -15.91 -7.53 -3.14
CA LEU A 232 -15.27 -6.55 -4.02
C LEU A 232 -14.72 -5.39 -3.20
N TYR A 233 -13.54 -4.92 -3.59
CA TYR A 233 -12.94 -3.70 -3.05
C TYR A 233 -12.09 -3.02 -4.13
N PRO A 234 -11.86 -1.69 -4.03
CA PRO A 234 -11.03 -0.99 -5.00
C PRO A 234 -9.62 -1.60 -5.05
N ALA A 235 -9.08 -1.80 -6.24
CA ALA A 235 -7.75 -2.39 -6.42
C ALA A 235 -6.63 -1.54 -5.80
N SER A 236 -6.90 -0.26 -5.55
CA SER A 236 -5.99 0.68 -4.87
C SER A 236 -6.07 0.63 -3.35
N ALA A 237 -7.00 -0.14 -2.78
CA ALA A 237 -7.13 -0.27 -1.34
C ALA A 237 -5.97 -1.08 -0.75
N PRO A 238 -5.26 -0.57 0.28
CA PRO A 238 -4.28 -1.36 1.00
C PRO A 238 -4.95 -2.59 1.61
N HIS A 239 -4.37 -3.77 1.42
CA HIS A 239 -4.91 -5.00 1.96
C HIS A 239 -3.82 -6.05 2.19
N ALA A 240 -4.14 -7.01 3.07
CA ALA A 240 -3.27 -8.13 3.45
C ALA A 240 -4.11 -9.37 3.77
N VAL A 241 -3.52 -10.56 3.69
CA VAL A 241 -4.09 -11.80 4.21
C VAL A 241 -3.26 -12.23 5.41
N HIS A 242 -3.91 -12.30 6.57
CA HIS A 242 -3.30 -12.77 7.82
C HIS A 242 -2.79 -14.20 7.70
N THR A 243 -1.88 -14.57 8.59
CA THR A 243 -1.31 -15.91 8.65
C THR A 243 -2.39 -17.00 8.79
N VAL A 244 -2.33 -18.02 7.94
CA VAL A 244 -3.07 -19.27 8.05
C VAL A 244 -2.30 -20.21 8.97
N ALA A 245 -2.78 -20.36 10.20
CA ALA A 245 -2.09 -21.16 11.21
C ALA A 245 -2.22 -22.66 10.96
N SER A 246 -3.32 -23.10 10.34
CA SER A 246 -3.53 -24.51 9.98
C SER A 246 -4.51 -24.66 8.81
N GLY A 247 -4.45 -25.80 8.12
CA GLY A 247 -5.38 -26.14 7.04
C GLY A 247 -5.02 -25.51 5.69
N VAL A 248 -6.00 -25.45 4.78
CA VAL A 248 -5.81 -24.90 3.43
C VAL A 248 -6.90 -23.92 3.08
N ARG A 249 -6.52 -22.66 2.83
CA ARG A 249 -7.43 -21.59 2.42
C ARG A 249 -7.25 -21.29 0.94
N ARG A 250 -8.34 -21.37 0.18
CA ARG A 250 -8.38 -21.05 -1.25
C ARG A 250 -9.29 -19.87 -1.52
N THR A 251 -8.84 -18.96 -2.38
CA THR A 251 -9.63 -17.82 -2.86
C THR A 251 -9.38 -17.62 -4.34
N LEU A 252 -10.44 -17.52 -5.14
CA LEU A 252 -10.34 -17.06 -6.51
C LEU A 252 -10.32 -15.54 -6.52
N VAL A 253 -9.35 -14.94 -7.21
CA VAL A 253 -9.16 -13.50 -7.34
C VAL A 253 -9.30 -13.11 -8.81
N LEU A 254 -10.15 -12.15 -9.12
CA LEU A 254 -10.25 -11.52 -10.43
C LEU A 254 -9.87 -10.04 -10.27
N ALA A 255 -8.89 -9.58 -11.04
CA ALA A 255 -8.62 -8.15 -11.14
C ALA A 255 -9.36 -7.57 -12.34
N LEU A 256 -10.21 -6.59 -12.06
CA LEU A 256 -10.93 -5.85 -13.07
C LEU A 256 -10.15 -4.58 -13.42
N ALA A 257 -9.99 -4.31 -14.69
CA ALA A 257 -9.45 -3.09 -15.25
C ALA A 257 -10.55 -2.32 -15.99
N ASP A 258 -10.33 -1.01 -16.15
CA ASP A 258 -11.18 -0.21 -17.02
C ASP A 258 -11.12 -0.80 -18.45
N PRO A 259 -12.27 -1.20 -19.04
CA PRO A 259 -12.29 -1.88 -20.33
C PRO A 259 -11.66 -1.07 -21.46
N VAL A 260 -11.74 0.27 -21.41
CA VAL A 260 -11.16 1.14 -22.43
C VAL A 260 -9.62 1.12 -22.35
N TYR A 261 -9.08 1.09 -21.12
CA TYR A 261 -7.64 0.97 -20.90
C TYR A 261 -7.13 -0.46 -21.10
N ALA A 262 -7.90 -1.48 -20.70
CA ALA A 262 -7.55 -2.88 -20.91
C ALA A 262 -7.40 -3.22 -22.40
N ALA A 263 -8.30 -2.71 -23.25
CA ALA A 263 -8.19 -2.86 -24.70
C ALA A 263 -6.90 -2.22 -25.26
N SER A 264 -6.56 -1.03 -24.76
CA SER A 264 -5.37 -0.28 -25.19
C SER A 264 -4.07 -0.95 -24.72
N ALA A 265 -4.03 -1.46 -23.49
CA ALA A 265 -2.86 -2.17 -22.94
C ALA A 265 -2.55 -3.49 -23.68
N ARG A 266 -3.59 -4.22 -24.11
CA ARG A 266 -3.44 -5.45 -24.92
C ARG A 266 -2.84 -5.14 -26.29
N TYR A 267 -3.24 -4.02 -26.92
CA TYR A 267 -2.68 -3.60 -28.20
C TYR A 267 -1.17 -3.32 -28.12
N VAL A 268 -0.72 -2.67 -27.03
CA VAL A 268 0.71 -2.36 -26.82
C VAL A 268 1.54 -3.62 -26.59
N ARG A 269 1.03 -4.63 -25.86
CA ARG A 269 1.76 -5.89 -25.62
C ARG A 269 1.82 -6.80 -26.85
N GLY A 270 0.81 -6.75 -27.73
CA GLY A 270 0.77 -7.57 -28.96
C GLY A 270 1.66 -7.04 -30.09
N GLY A 271 2.03 -5.74 -30.06
CA GLY A 271 2.97 -5.15 -31.00
C GLY A 271 4.41 -5.34 -30.52
N GLY A 272 5.09 -6.40 -30.97
CA GLY A 272 6.46 -6.78 -30.60
C GLY A 272 7.59 -5.81 -30.98
N GLY A 273 7.38 -4.50 -30.86
CA GLY A 273 8.42 -3.48 -31.00
C GLY A 273 8.57 -2.72 -29.70
N GLY A 274 9.76 -2.79 -29.09
CA GLY A 274 10.15 -2.09 -27.86
C GLY A 274 10.21 -0.56 -27.96
N GLY A 275 9.13 0.06 -28.45
CA GLY A 275 8.94 1.50 -28.45
C GLY A 275 8.34 1.92 -27.11
N GLY A 276 9.12 2.67 -26.32
CA GLY A 276 8.71 3.18 -25.02
C GLY A 276 7.29 3.72 -25.00
N MET A 277 6.58 3.42 -23.91
CA MET A 277 5.22 3.82 -23.61
C MET A 277 5.03 5.31 -23.88
N ARG A 278 4.58 5.65 -25.10
CA ARG A 278 4.23 7.03 -25.45
C ARG A 278 3.13 7.42 -24.48
N ARG A 279 3.39 8.48 -23.70
CA ARG A 279 2.46 9.02 -22.70
C ARG A 279 1.03 9.03 -23.26
N ALA A 280 0.10 8.49 -22.49
CA ALA A 280 -1.32 8.34 -22.83
C ALA A 280 -2.05 9.68 -23.11
N ASP A 281 -1.33 10.80 -23.03
CA ASP A 281 -1.78 12.18 -23.21
C ASP A 281 -2.38 12.44 -24.61
N ASN A 282 -2.13 11.57 -25.61
CA ASN A 282 -2.53 11.80 -27.00
C ASN A 282 -3.79 11.04 -27.48
N VAL A 283 -4.51 10.35 -26.60
CA VAL A 283 -5.80 9.74 -26.98
C VAL A 283 -6.93 10.71 -26.63
N GLY A 284 -7.20 11.64 -27.54
CA GLY A 284 -8.03 12.84 -27.35
C GLY A 284 -9.54 12.65 -27.10
N SER A 285 -10.00 11.52 -26.55
CA SER A 285 -11.42 11.25 -26.27
C SER A 285 -11.68 10.70 -24.86
N PHE A 286 -10.81 11.03 -23.89
CA PHE A 286 -10.81 10.44 -22.54
C PHE A 286 -11.36 11.34 -21.43
N GLY A 287 -12.05 12.45 -21.75
CA GLY A 287 -12.49 13.43 -20.75
C GLY A 287 -13.25 12.82 -19.56
N SER A 288 -14.13 11.84 -19.80
CA SER A 288 -14.86 11.11 -18.75
C SER A 288 -13.94 10.23 -17.88
N SER A 289 -12.95 9.58 -18.49
CA SER A 289 -12.00 8.72 -17.78
C SER A 289 -11.01 9.51 -16.91
N ALA A 290 -10.57 10.70 -17.35
CA ALA A 290 -9.64 11.52 -16.57
C ALA A 290 -10.30 12.03 -15.27
N ALA A 291 -11.58 12.44 -15.36
CA ALA A 291 -12.35 12.85 -14.18
C ALA A 291 -12.59 11.65 -13.23
N PHE A 292 -12.90 10.47 -13.77
CA PHE A 292 -13.02 9.24 -13.00
C PHE A 292 -11.72 8.92 -12.24
N TRP A 293 -10.58 8.83 -12.94
CA TRP A 293 -9.30 8.48 -12.32
C TRP A 293 -8.84 9.51 -11.29
N ARG A 294 -9.08 10.81 -11.53
CA ARG A 294 -8.81 11.85 -10.53
C ARG A 294 -9.58 11.61 -9.23
N ARG A 295 -10.87 11.27 -9.31
CA ARG A 295 -11.69 10.94 -8.14
C ARG A 295 -11.25 9.63 -7.49
N TYR A 296 -10.95 8.61 -8.29
CA TYR A 296 -10.47 7.31 -7.81
C TYR A 296 -9.17 7.45 -7.00
N TRP A 297 -8.20 8.21 -7.51
CA TRP A 297 -6.93 8.48 -6.82
C TRP A 297 -7.10 9.38 -5.61
N SER A 298 -7.90 10.45 -5.71
CA SER A 298 -8.21 11.30 -4.55
C SER A 298 -8.87 10.51 -3.41
N SER A 299 -9.83 9.62 -3.72
CA SER A 299 -10.43 8.72 -2.73
C SER A 299 -9.42 7.73 -2.13
N THR A 300 -8.47 7.26 -2.93
CA THR A 300 -7.41 6.35 -2.48
C THR A 300 -6.48 7.06 -1.49
N GLU A 301 -6.07 8.29 -1.80
CA GLU A 301 -5.22 9.10 -0.93
C GLU A 301 -5.88 9.34 0.43
N LEU A 302 -7.15 9.77 0.43
CA LEU A 302 -7.92 9.96 1.67
C LEU A 302 -8.02 8.68 2.52
N ARG A 303 -8.04 7.50 1.88
CA ARG A 303 -8.00 6.21 2.57
C ARG A 303 -6.62 5.94 3.17
N PHE A 304 -5.54 6.18 2.43
CA PHE A 304 -4.18 6.07 2.96
C PHE A 304 -3.99 6.97 4.18
N ASP A 305 -4.38 8.24 4.11
CA ASP A 305 -4.24 9.17 5.22
C ASP A 305 -5.03 8.70 6.45
N ALA A 306 -6.27 8.26 6.26
CA ALA A 306 -7.08 7.77 7.36
C ALA A 306 -6.52 6.50 8.04
N LEU A 307 -5.81 5.66 7.30
CA LEU A 307 -5.18 4.45 7.84
C LEU A 307 -3.84 4.78 8.50
N ALA A 308 -2.98 5.54 7.81
CA ALA A 308 -1.62 5.91 8.22
C ALA A 308 -1.60 6.81 9.46
N PHE A 309 -2.64 7.62 9.67
CA PHE A 309 -2.79 8.44 10.87
C PHE A 309 -3.89 7.91 11.82
N GLY A 310 -4.35 6.68 11.60
CA GLY A 310 -5.44 6.08 12.36
C GLY A 310 -5.10 4.67 12.84
N PRO A 311 -5.97 3.67 12.58
CA PRO A 311 -5.85 2.34 13.21
C PRO A 311 -4.59 1.56 12.80
N LEU A 312 -3.92 1.97 11.73
CA LEU A 312 -2.72 1.32 11.19
C LEU A 312 -1.51 2.26 11.21
N ALA A 313 -1.48 3.26 12.08
CA ALA A 313 -0.36 4.20 12.17
C ALA A 313 0.99 3.54 12.54
N ALA A 314 0.95 2.38 13.19
CA ALA A 314 2.13 1.59 13.53
C ALA A 314 2.47 0.51 12.49
N GLU A 315 1.76 0.44 11.36
CA GLU A 315 2.03 -0.52 10.30
C GLU A 315 3.07 0.05 9.31
N PRO A 316 4.35 -0.36 9.38
CA PRO A 316 5.41 0.18 8.53
C PRO A 316 5.13 0.00 7.03
N LYS A 317 4.59 -1.17 6.63
CA LYS A 317 4.36 -1.46 5.21
C LYS A 317 3.28 -0.57 4.61
N LEU A 318 2.30 -0.14 5.41
CA LEU A 318 1.27 0.80 4.96
C LEU A 318 1.86 2.18 4.60
N HIS A 319 2.79 2.69 5.41
CA HIS A 319 3.47 3.96 5.14
C HIS A 319 4.35 3.88 3.89
N LEU A 320 5.01 2.74 3.66
CA LEU A 320 5.71 2.47 2.41
C LEU A 320 4.77 2.55 1.21
N LEU A 321 3.63 1.84 1.25
CA LEU A 321 2.64 1.87 0.17
C LEU A 321 2.08 3.28 -0.08
N ARG A 322 1.88 4.07 0.98
CA ARG A 322 1.48 5.47 0.86
C ARG A 322 2.56 6.30 0.17
N GLY A 323 3.83 6.12 0.52
CA GLY A 323 4.95 6.80 -0.13
C GLY A 323 5.03 6.46 -1.62
N GLU A 324 4.94 5.18 -1.97
CA GLU A 324 4.91 4.75 -3.37
C GLU A 324 3.73 5.36 -4.16
N PHE A 325 2.56 5.46 -3.53
CA PHE A 325 1.39 6.08 -4.13
C PHE A 325 1.61 7.59 -4.40
N LEU A 326 2.16 8.31 -3.41
CA LEU A 326 2.43 9.74 -3.50
C LEU A 326 3.51 10.05 -4.54
N GLU A 327 4.59 9.27 -4.56
CA GLU A 327 5.66 9.38 -5.55
C GLU A 327 5.11 9.17 -6.96
N ALA A 328 4.34 8.10 -7.15
CA ALA A 328 3.71 7.82 -8.43
C ALA A 328 2.71 8.90 -8.86
N SER A 329 2.20 9.70 -7.93
CA SER A 329 1.33 10.87 -8.18
C SER A 329 2.12 12.17 -8.43
N GLY A 330 3.46 12.12 -8.48
CA GLY A 330 4.33 13.28 -8.66
C GLY A 330 4.54 14.11 -7.39
N ARG A 331 4.27 13.55 -6.21
CA ARG A 331 4.40 14.23 -4.90
C ARG A 331 5.60 13.70 -4.12
N GLY A 332 6.80 13.88 -4.68
CA GLY A 332 8.04 13.32 -4.13
C GLY A 332 8.34 13.71 -2.68
N ASP A 333 8.05 14.95 -2.27
CA ASP A 333 8.33 15.43 -0.92
C ASP A 333 7.40 14.78 0.12
N ASP A 334 6.10 14.70 -0.18
CA ASP A 334 5.13 14.00 0.67
C ASP A 334 5.43 12.50 0.74
N ALA A 335 5.91 11.92 -0.36
CA ALA A 335 6.34 10.52 -0.41
C ALA A 335 7.51 10.27 0.54
N ARG A 336 8.53 11.14 0.56
CA ARG A 336 9.65 11.05 1.52
C ARG A 336 9.15 11.09 2.97
N GLY A 337 8.20 11.99 3.28
CA GLY A 337 7.58 12.02 4.60
C GLY A 337 6.88 10.71 4.97
N ALA A 338 6.18 10.07 4.02
CA ALA A 338 5.57 8.75 4.23
C ALA A 338 6.61 7.64 4.42
N PHE A 339 7.66 7.60 3.60
CA PHE A 339 8.74 6.62 3.74
C PHE A 339 9.44 6.75 5.10
N CYS A 340 9.69 7.97 5.57
CA CYS A 340 10.20 8.22 6.91
C CYS A 340 9.33 7.59 8.02
N LEU A 341 8.00 7.77 7.94
CA LEU A 341 7.07 7.15 8.89
C LEU A 341 7.14 5.61 8.86
N SER A 342 7.42 5.00 7.70
CA SER A 342 7.58 3.55 7.58
C SER A 342 8.73 3.01 8.43
N TYR A 343 9.86 3.73 8.47
CA TYR A 343 11.02 3.34 9.28
C TYR A 343 10.78 3.62 10.77
N ARG A 344 10.12 4.75 11.09
CA ARG A 344 9.79 5.12 12.47
C ARG A 344 8.77 4.19 13.13
N ALA A 345 7.92 3.53 12.33
CA ALA A 345 6.96 2.55 12.84
C ALA A 345 7.63 1.30 13.46
N ARG A 346 8.95 1.12 13.30
CA ARG A 346 9.75 0.10 13.98
C ARG A 346 10.81 0.75 14.89
N PRO A 347 10.46 1.17 16.11
CA PRO A 347 11.38 1.91 16.98
C PRO A 347 12.69 1.18 17.26
N ALA A 348 12.68 -0.16 17.31
CA ALA A 348 13.87 -0.97 17.54
C ALA A 348 14.89 -0.90 16.38
N ASP A 349 14.43 -0.64 15.16
CA ASP A 349 15.26 -0.62 13.95
C ASP A 349 15.53 0.79 13.42
N ALA A 350 14.78 1.80 13.91
CA ALA A 350 14.82 3.16 13.38
C ALA A 350 16.24 3.77 13.40
N ALA A 351 16.99 3.60 14.48
CA ALA A 351 18.36 4.09 14.59
C ALA A 351 19.30 3.43 13.57
N ASN A 352 19.17 2.12 13.37
CA ASN A 352 19.95 1.40 12.36
C ASN A 352 19.63 1.93 10.96
N TYR A 353 18.36 2.17 10.65
CA TYR A 353 17.98 2.75 9.36
C TYR A 353 18.50 4.19 9.17
N ALA A 354 18.41 5.03 10.20
CA ALA A 354 18.94 6.39 10.15
C ALA A 354 20.46 6.40 9.87
N GLN A 355 21.22 5.52 10.54
CA GLN A 355 22.65 5.35 10.31
C GLN A 355 22.98 4.83 8.90
N LEU A 356 22.18 3.89 8.38
CA LEU A 356 22.32 3.42 7.00
C LEU A 356 22.11 4.56 5.99
N PHE A 357 21.07 5.38 6.18
CA PHE A 357 20.80 6.53 5.31
C PHE A 357 21.90 7.60 5.42
N LEU A 358 22.42 7.86 6.62
CA LEU A 358 23.57 8.73 6.81
C LEU A 358 24.76 8.24 5.99
N ARG A 359 25.16 6.97 6.16
CA ARG A 359 26.27 6.37 5.43
C ARG A 359 26.07 6.44 3.92
N ASP A 360 24.89 6.06 3.42
CA ASP A 360 24.58 6.06 1.99
C ASP A 360 24.59 7.51 1.42
N GLY A 361 24.18 8.51 2.21
CA GLY A 361 24.32 9.93 1.88
C GLY A 361 25.77 10.42 1.76
N VAL A 362 26.63 10.00 2.70
CA VAL A 362 28.08 10.28 2.66
C VAL A 362 28.76 9.57 1.49
N GLU A 363 28.34 8.35 1.16
CA GLU A 363 28.85 7.60 0.00
C GLU A 363 28.52 8.30 -1.32
N ALA A 364 27.27 8.77 -1.49
CA ALA A 364 26.83 9.48 -2.69
C ALA A 364 27.67 10.73 -2.99
N LEU A 365 28.16 11.45 -1.96
CA LEU A 365 29.07 12.59 -2.13
C LEU A 365 30.43 12.18 -2.70
N GLY A 366 30.86 10.94 -2.46
CA GLY A 366 32.16 10.39 -2.85
C GLY A 366 32.22 9.79 -4.26
N GLU A 367 31.08 9.50 -4.90
CA GLU A 367 31.05 8.90 -6.24
C GLU A 367 31.72 9.83 -7.26
N SER A 368 32.84 9.47 -7.89
CA SER A 368 33.52 10.39 -8.82
C SER A 368 32.91 10.43 -10.22
N GLU A 369 32.17 9.39 -10.61
CA GLU A 369 31.62 9.23 -11.96
C GLU A 369 30.27 9.95 -12.14
N THR A 370 29.55 10.21 -11.05
CA THR A 370 28.24 10.89 -11.08
C THR A 370 28.44 12.42 -11.08
N PRO A 371 27.75 13.18 -11.96
CA PRO A 371 27.84 14.64 -11.96
C PRO A 371 27.57 15.25 -10.58
N ARG A 372 28.36 16.26 -10.19
CA ARG A 372 28.28 16.87 -8.85
C ARG A 372 26.86 17.30 -8.45
N PRO A 373 26.04 17.99 -9.28
CA PRO A 373 24.68 18.35 -8.90
C PRO A 373 23.79 17.15 -8.58
N GLN A 374 23.96 16.05 -9.32
CA GLN A 374 23.21 14.82 -9.08
C GLN A 374 23.63 14.15 -7.77
N ARG A 375 24.94 14.15 -7.46
CA ARG A 375 25.46 13.64 -6.18
C ARG A 375 24.96 14.41 -4.99
N LEU A 376 25.00 15.75 -5.06
CA LEU A 376 24.47 16.62 -4.00
C LEU A 376 22.98 16.38 -3.77
N ALA A 377 22.19 16.26 -4.85
CA ALA A 377 20.78 15.95 -4.75
C ALA A 377 20.50 14.57 -4.11
N VAL A 378 21.23 13.52 -4.50
CA VAL A 378 21.10 12.17 -3.93
C VAL A 378 21.53 12.16 -2.47
N ALA A 379 22.68 12.75 -2.14
CA ALA A 379 23.20 12.85 -0.79
C ALA A 379 22.22 13.57 0.14
N ARG A 380 21.70 14.73 -0.28
CA ARG A 380 20.70 15.48 0.47
C ARG A 380 19.44 14.64 0.71
N ALA A 381 18.95 13.91 -0.29
CA ALA A 381 17.76 13.07 -0.13
C ALA A 381 17.97 11.98 0.92
N TYR A 382 19.14 11.34 0.96
CA TYR A 382 19.48 10.36 1.98
C TYR A 382 19.64 10.98 3.38
N LEU A 383 20.35 12.11 3.50
CA LEU A 383 20.53 12.79 4.77
C LEU A 383 19.21 13.32 5.34
N GLN A 384 18.33 13.87 4.50
CA GLN A 384 16.97 14.26 4.91
C GLN A 384 16.17 13.06 5.44
N MET A 385 16.43 11.86 4.94
CA MET A 385 15.79 10.65 5.44
C MET A 385 16.36 10.19 6.76
N ALA A 386 17.69 10.25 6.94
CA ALA A 386 18.31 10.02 8.24
C ALA A 386 17.74 10.96 9.31
N ASP A 387 17.74 12.28 9.06
CA ASP A 387 17.21 13.29 9.98
C ASP A 387 15.71 13.11 10.25
N CYS A 388 14.92 12.75 9.24
CA CYS A 388 13.49 12.51 9.45
C CYS A 388 13.23 11.31 10.37
N ILE A 389 13.99 10.22 10.20
CA ILE A 389 13.84 8.99 10.99
C ILE A 389 14.27 9.24 12.43
N GLU A 390 15.46 9.82 12.60
CA GLU A 390 16.07 10.15 13.89
C GLU A 390 16.80 11.49 13.77
N PRO A 391 16.18 12.60 14.24
CA PRO A 391 16.76 13.93 14.10
C PRO A 391 18.15 14.03 14.73
N ASN A 392 19.11 14.53 13.96
CA ASN A 392 20.50 14.62 14.38
C ASN A 392 21.09 15.96 13.90
N ARG A 393 21.70 16.70 14.83
CA ARG A 393 22.26 18.03 14.56
C ARG A 393 23.36 18.01 13.49
N GLU A 394 24.25 17.03 13.51
CA GLU A 394 25.34 16.90 12.53
C GLU A 394 24.78 16.62 11.13
N VAL A 395 23.72 15.80 11.04
CA VAL A 395 23.02 15.54 9.78
C VAL A 395 22.35 16.83 9.26
N GLN A 396 21.77 17.63 10.14
CA GLN A 396 21.17 18.93 9.78
C GLN A 396 22.21 19.93 9.28
N GLU A 397 23.37 20.00 9.94
CA GLU A 397 24.50 20.83 9.52
C GLU A 397 25.02 20.39 8.14
N ALA A 398 25.15 19.08 7.89
CA ALA A 398 25.53 18.54 6.59
C ALA A 398 24.49 18.84 5.48
N ILE A 399 23.19 18.76 5.79
CA ILE A 399 22.12 19.16 4.85
C ILE A 399 22.24 20.65 4.51
N ALA A 400 22.46 21.51 5.51
CA ALA A 400 22.60 22.94 5.31
C ALA A 400 23.81 23.27 4.41
N ALA A 401 24.95 22.62 4.64
CA ALA A 401 26.14 22.79 3.81
C ALA A 401 25.90 22.39 2.34
N ILE A 402 25.16 21.29 2.09
CA ILE A 402 24.81 20.89 0.72
C ILE A 402 23.92 21.95 0.05
N VAL A 403 22.95 22.52 0.76
CA VAL A 403 22.06 23.56 0.22
C VAL A 403 22.85 24.81 -0.15
N GLU A 404 23.77 25.26 0.70
CA GLU A 404 24.64 26.41 0.43
C GLU A 404 25.50 26.20 -0.83
N VAL A 405 26.04 24.99 -1.02
CA VAL A 405 26.79 24.62 -2.23
C VAL A 405 25.90 24.68 -3.47
N GLU A 406 24.69 24.09 -3.42
CA GLU A 406 23.75 24.10 -4.55
C GLU A 406 23.33 25.52 -4.95
N GLU A 407 23.07 26.40 -3.98
CA GLU A 407 22.73 27.80 -4.22
C GLU A 407 23.91 28.56 -4.86
N THR A 408 25.12 28.38 -4.32
CA THR A 408 26.34 29.02 -4.83
C THR A 408 26.66 28.57 -6.26
N GLU A 409 26.51 27.28 -6.57
CA GLU A 409 26.73 26.74 -7.92
C GLU A 409 25.64 27.16 -8.91
N GLY A 410 24.39 27.28 -8.46
CA GLY A 410 23.30 27.81 -9.27
C GLY A 410 23.57 29.25 -9.75
N GLU A 411 24.20 30.06 -8.90
CA GLU A 411 24.61 31.43 -9.23
C GLU A 411 25.88 31.45 -10.10
N GLN A 412 26.86 30.59 -9.79
CA GLN A 412 28.17 30.53 -10.46
C GLN A 412 28.19 29.71 -11.75
N SER A 413 27.13 28.98 -12.11
CA SER A 413 27.02 28.34 -13.43
C SER A 413 27.02 29.35 -14.60
N THR A 414 27.08 30.67 -14.31
CA THR A 414 27.33 31.73 -15.29
C THR A 414 28.74 32.33 -15.25
N ALA A 415 29.60 31.95 -14.29
CA ALA A 415 30.93 32.52 -14.08
C ALA A 415 32.02 31.45 -13.79
N PRO A 416 33.11 31.36 -14.58
CA PRO A 416 34.12 30.31 -14.41
C PRO A 416 35.10 30.62 -13.25
N GLY A 417 35.25 29.73 -12.25
CA GLY A 417 36.51 29.69 -11.48
C GLY A 417 36.59 29.17 -10.02
N LEU A 418 35.56 28.64 -9.34
CA LEU A 418 35.60 28.48 -7.86
C LEU A 418 35.53 27.04 -7.27
N ASP A 419 35.69 25.98 -8.08
CA ASP A 419 35.41 24.57 -7.73
C ASP A 419 36.39 23.89 -6.72
N GLY A 420 37.36 24.61 -6.14
CA GLY A 420 38.49 24.03 -5.37
C GLY A 420 38.35 23.99 -3.85
N VAL A 421 37.89 25.09 -3.22
CA VAL A 421 37.98 25.28 -1.76
C VAL A 421 36.86 24.57 -1.00
N LEU A 422 35.62 24.67 -1.48
CA LEU A 422 34.46 23.97 -0.92
C LEU A 422 34.58 22.44 -0.93
N ARG A 423 35.44 21.88 -1.80
CA ARG A 423 35.70 20.43 -1.85
C ARG A 423 36.54 19.92 -0.69
N GLU A 424 37.43 20.74 -0.14
CA GLU A 424 38.32 20.34 0.94
C GLU A 424 37.61 20.40 2.30
N GLU A 425 36.80 21.43 2.53
CA GLU A 425 36.04 21.59 3.79
C GLU A 425 34.98 20.50 3.95
N LEU A 426 34.15 20.26 2.92
CA LEU A 426 33.16 19.18 2.97
C LEU A 426 33.81 17.79 3.11
N ARG A 427 35.02 17.58 2.57
CA ARG A 427 35.76 16.34 2.77
C ARG A 427 36.29 16.18 4.18
N ALA A 428 36.74 17.26 4.81
CA ALA A 428 37.25 17.24 6.18
C ALA A 428 36.12 16.88 7.16
N ASP A 429 34.97 17.54 7.05
CA ASP A 429 33.80 17.30 7.91
C ASP A 429 33.26 15.86 7.74
N LEU A 430 33.23 15.36 6.50
CA LEU A 430 32.83 13.97 6.22
C LEU A 430 33.86 12.93 6.67
N ALA A 431 35.15 13.28 6.67
CA ALA A 431 36.20 12.39 7.16
C ALA A 431 36.17 12.26 8.69
N GLU A 432 35.79 13.34 9.40
CA GLU A 432 35.58 13.33 10.84
C GLU A 432 34.38 12.45 11.23
N LEU A 433 33.25 12.57 10.52
CA LEU A 433 32.07 11.69 10.69
C LEU A 433 32.39 10.21 10.43
N ARG A 434 33.26 9.90 9.45
CA ARG A 434 33.72 8.52 9.18
C ARG A 434 34.64 7.98 10.27
N ALA A 435 35.46 8.84 10.90
CA ALA A 435 36.34 8.44 11.99
C ALA A 435 35.57 8.08 13.26
N ASP A 436 34.46 8.78 13.54
CA ASP A 436 33.57 8.45 14.66
C ASP A 436 32.69 7.22 14.38
N SER A 437 32.33 6.96 13.12
CA SER A 437 31.67 5.72 12.70
C SER A 437 32.53 4.46 12.92
N ALA A 438 33.87 4.57 12.99
CA ALA A 438 34.72 3.43 13.37
C ALA A 438 34.52 3.00 14.84
N LEU A 439 33.78 3.76 15.65
CA LEU A 439 33.33 3.36 16.99
C LEU A 439 32.19 2.32 16.93
N THR A 440 31.48 2.22 15.80
CA THR A 440 30.38 1.27 15.58
C THR A 440 30.84 -0.15 15.27
N ASP A 441 32.08 -0.36 14.79
CA ASP A 441 32.65 -1.70 14.59
C ASP A 441 32.95 -2.45 15.93
N LYS A 442 32.60 -1.85 17.08
CA LYS A 442 32.70 -2.42 18.43
C LYS A 442 31.35 -2.72 19.10
N ILE A 443 30.23 -2.58 18.39
CA ILE A 443 28.88 -2.94 18.83
C ILE A 443 28.33 -4.00 17.87
#